data_AF-A0AAI9E120-F1
#
_entry.id   AF-A0AAI9E120-F1
#
_cell.length_a   1.000
_cell.length_b   1.000
_cell.length_c   1.000
_cell.angle_alpha   90.00
_cell.angle_beta   90.00
_cell.angle_gamma   90.00
#
_symmetry.space_group_name_H-M   'P 1'
#
loop_
_entity.id
_entity.type
_entity.pdbx_description
1 polymer ?
#
loop_
_entity_poly.entity_id
_entity_poly.type
_entity_poly.pdbx_seq_one_letter_code
_entity_poly.pdbx_strand_id
1 'polypeptide(L)'
;MKGTDTKQVDYLYRGIMDYFSGMSGLDITIEQISARDKFIADSAIVCDDSLDEEVISLHDEFVSADGDPLKQKEIIERTIALLHPS
;
A
#
# COMPACT_ATOMS: atom_id res chain seq x y z
N MET A 1 10.72 -6.18 7.16
CA MET A 1 11.47 -5.89 5.89
C MET A 1 12.87 -5.27 6.04
N LYS A 2 13.89 -5.93 5.49
CA LYS A 2 15.22 -5.34 5.20
C LYS A 2 15.28 -4.89 3.72
N GLY A 3 16.05 -3.83 3.44
CA GLY A 3 16.04 -3.01 2.22
C GLY A 3 16.13 -3.64 0.81
N THR A 4 16.18 -4.97 0.67
CA THR A 4 16.00 -5.68 -0.60
C THR A 4 14.53 -5.95 -0.91
N ASP A 5 13.74 -6.35 0.09
CA ASP A 5 12.32 -6.66 -0.06
C ASP A 5 11.49 -5.38 -0.22
N THR A 6 11.98 -4.29 0.38
CA THR A 6 11.43 -2.93 0.22
C THR A 6 11.44 -2.45 -1.24
N LYS A 7 12.42 -2.88 -2.04
CA LYS A 7 12.46 -2.56 -3.48
C LYS A 7 11.48 -3.39 -4.29
N GLN A 8 11.18 -4.60 -3.82
CA GLN A 8 10.23 -5.48 -4.48
C GLN A 8 8.84 -4.87 -4.40
N VAL A 9 8.46 -4.33 -3.23
CA VAL A 9 7.15 -3.72 -3.01
C VAL A 9 7.05 -2.24 -3.44
N ASP A 10 8.06 -1.69 -4.12
CA ASP A 10 8.07 -0.29 -4.58
C ASP A 10 6.92 0.01 -5.56
N TYR A 11 6.54 -0.96 -6.40
CA TYR A 11 5.41 -0.82 -7.32
C TYR A 11 4.08 -0.69 -6.56
N LEU A 12 3.89 -1.51 -5.52
CA LEU A 12 2.72 -1.44 -4.66
C LEU A 12 2.71 -0.12 -3.87
N TYR A 13 3.85 0.32 -3.35
CA TYR A 13 3.99 1.62 -2.70
C TYR A 13 3.53 2.77 -3.60
N ARG A 14 3.99 2.81 -4.86
CA ARG A 14 3.55 3.83 -5.83
C ARG A 14 2.04 3.75 -6.09
N GLY A 15 1.50 2.54 -6.23
CA GLY A 15 0.05 2.34 -6.37
C GLY A 15 -0.73 2.92 -5.18
N ILE A 16 -0.26 2.69 -3.95
CA ILE A 16 -0.86 3.26 -2.74
C ILE A 16 -0.82 4.80 -2.77
N MET A 17 0.31 5.39 -3.18
CA MET A 17 0.46 6.85 -3.28
C MET A 17 -0.46 7.44 -4.36
N ASP A 18 -0.57 6.77 -5.51
CA ASP A 18 -1.48 7.17 -6.59
C ASP A 18 -2.94 7.08 -6.13
N TYR A 19 -3.30 6.03 -5.40
CA TYR A 19 -4.63 5.86 -4.80
C TYR A 19 -5.00 7.01 -3.86
N PHE A 20 -4.10 7.41 -2.95
CA PHE A 20 -4.32 8.57 -2.10
C PHE A 20 -4.33 9.90 -2.87
N SER A 21 -3.54 10.01 -3.95
CA SER A 21 -3.53 11.21 -4.80
C SER A 21 -4.84 11.39 -5.58
N GLY A 22 -5.49 10.28 -5.92
CA GLY A 22 -6.77 10.26 -6.63
C GLY A 22 -7.97 10.53 -5.72
N MET A 23 -7.80 10.50 -4.40
CA MET A 23 -8.86 10.90 -3.48
C MET A 23 -9.00 12.41 -3.42
N SER A 24 -10.22 12.89 -3.64
CA SER A 24 -10.56 14.26 -3.31
C SER A 24 -10.39 14.47 -1.80
N GLY A 25 -9.84 15.61 -1.38
CA GLY A 25 -9.63 15.93 0.05
C GLY A 25 -10.90 15.98 0.90
N LEU A 26 -12.09 15.86 0.27
CA LEU A 26 -13.39 15.74 0.93
C LEU A 26 -13.83 14.29 1.18
N ASP A 27 -13.27 13.33 0.45
CA ASP A 27 -13.65 11.91 0.50
C ASP A 27 -12.67 11.06 1.32
N ILE A 28 -11.50 11.61 1.67
CA ILE A 28 -10.48 10.92 2.47
C ILE A 28 -10.77 11.04 3.97
N THR A 29 -10.71 9.92 4.70
CA THR A 29 -10.90 9.91 6.15
C THR A 29 -9.62 10.31 6.90
N ILE A 30 -9.75 10.72 8.17
CA ILE A 30 -8.59 11.05 9.03
C ILE A 30 -7.66 9.83 9.17
N GLU A 31 -8.21 8.63 9.27
CA GLU A 31 -7.44 7.38 9.35
C GLU A 31 -6.64 7.14 8.07
N GLN A 32 -7.24 7.38 6.91
CA GLN A 32 -6.57 7.29 5.61
C GLN A 32 -5.46 8.34 5.45
N ILE A 33 -5.67 9.57 5.93
CA ILE A 33 -4.63 10.61 5.97
C ILE A 33 -3.47 10.17 6.86
N SER A 34 -3.76 9.62 8.05
CA SER A 34 -2.75 9.13 8.98
C SER A 34 -1.93 7.96 8.38
N ALA A 35 -2.60 7.03 7.71
CA ALA A 35 -1.96 5.95 6.97
C ALA A 35 -1.03 6.49 5.87
N ARG A 36 -1.54 7.41 5.03
CA ARG A 36 -0.75 8.07 3.98
C ARG A 36 0.50 8.75 4.56
N ASP A 37 0.35 9.52 5.63
CA ASP A 37 1.46 10.25 6.23
C ASP A 37 2.55 9.32 6.77
N LYS A 38 2.19 8.12 7.27
CA LYS A 38 3.17 7.08 7.63
C LYS A 38 3.93 6.56 6.41
N PHE A 39 3.22 6.20 5.33
CA PHE A 39 3.86 5.77 4.08
C PHE A 39 4.80 6.85 3.49
N ILE A 40 4.44 8.13 3.62
CA ILE A 40 5.30 9.25 3.20
C ILE A 40 6.53 9.36 4.10
N ALA A 41 6.33 9.31 5.42
CA ALA A 41 7.42 9.43 6.40
C ALA A 41 8.46 8.32 6.23
N ASP A 42 8.00 7.09 6.00
CA ASP A 42 8.86 5.93 5.77
C ASP A 42 9.39 5.85 4.33
N SER A 43 8.76 6.57 3.39
CA SER A 43 9.05 6.54 1.95
C SER A 43 9.10 5.11 1.37
N ALA A 44 8.38 4.19 2.00
CA ALA A 44 8.37 2.75 1.73
C ALA A 44 7.20 2.07 2.44
N ILE A 45 6.89 0.84 2.04
CA ILE A 45 6.06 -0.06 2.85
C ILE A 45 6.95 -0.67 3.93
N VAL A 46 6.67 -0.31 5.18
CA VAL A 46 7.36 -0.85 6.35
C VAL A 46 6.40 -1.72 7.13
N CYS A 47 6.72 -3.01 7.22
CA CYS A 47 5.99 -3.98 8.02
C CYS A 47 6.92 -4.83 8.87
N ASP A 48 6.35 -5.42 9.91
CA ASP A 48 7.03 -6.41 10.73
C ASP A 48 7.32 -7.67 9.91
N ASP A 49 8.38 -8.40 10.26
CA ASP A 49 8.81 -9.60 9.52
C ASP A 49 7.71 -10.68 9.48
N SER A 50 6.78 -10.66 10.44
CA SER A 50 5.58 -11.53 10.44
C SER A 50 4.59 -11.25 9.31
N LEU A 51 4.62 -10.05 8.73
CA LEU A 51 3.73 -9.61 7.65
C LEU A 51 4.44 -9.53 6.30
N ASP A 52 5.77 -9.74 6.26
CA ASP A 52 6.56 -9.63 5.03
C ASP A 52 6.01 -10.52 3.90
N GLU A 53 5.71 -11.80 4.19
CA GLU A 53 5.18 -12.73 3.18
C GLU A 53 3.81 -12.30 2.65
N GLU A 54 2.97 -11.76 3.52
CA GLU A 54 1.60 -11.35 3.16
C GLU A 54 1.61 -10.07 2.30
N VAL A 55 2.49 -9.12 2.64
CA VAL A 55 2.72 -7.90 1.85
C VAL A 55 3.34 -8.23 0.49
N ILE A 56 4.28 -9.18 0.43
CA ILE A 56 4.87 -9.64 -0.83
C ILE A 56 3.80 -10.30 -1.70
N SER A 57 2.93 -11.13 -1.13
CA SER A 57 1.81 -11.73 -1.87
C SER A 57 0.86 -10.67 -2.43
N LEU A 58 0.52 -9.65 -1.64
CA LEU A 58 -0.31 -8.52 -2.11
C LEU A 58 0.38 -7.73 -3.22
N HIS A 59 1.69 -7.54 -3.15
CA HIS A 59 2.46 -6.94 -4.24
C HIS A 59 2.36 -7.78 -5.52
N ASP A 60 2.54 -9.09 -5.44
CA ASP A 60 2.46 -9.97 -6.60
C ASP A 60 1.04 -10.00 -7.21
N GLU A 61 0.01 -9.97 -6.36
CA GLU A 61 -1.38 -9.77 -6.80
C GLU A 61 -1.54 -8.42 -7.52
N PHE A 62 -0.95 -7.34 -6.99
CA PHE A 62 -1.05 -6.00 -7.55
C PHE A 62 -0.39 -5.90 -8.93
N VAL A 63 0.80 -6.47 -9.09
CA VAL A 63 1.50 -6.55 -10.38
C VAL A 63 0.75 -7.44 -11.36
N SER A 64 0.16 -8.55 -10.89
CA SER A 64 -0.65 -9.42 -11.74
C SER A 64 -1.99 -8.78 -12.17
N ALA A 65 -2.46 -7.81 -11.38
CA ALA A 65 -3.65 -7.01 -11.68
C ALA A 65 -3.35 -5.79 -12.57
N ASP A 66 -2.14 -5.67 -13.14
CA ASP A 66 -1.78 -4.60 -14.07
C ASP A 66 -2.76 -4.55 -15.26
N GLY A 67 -3.38 -3.38 -15.45
CA GLY A 67 -4.47 -3.18 -16.42
C GLY A 67 -5.90 -3.36 -15.87
N ASP A 68 -6.07 -3.74 -14.59
CA ASP A 68 -7.35 -3.75 -13.88
C ASP A 68 -7.34 -2.77 -12.68
N PRO A 69 -7.76 -1.51 -12.89
CA PRO A 69 -7.74 -0.48 -11.84
C PRO A 69 -8.63 -0.80 -10.65
N LEU A 70 -9.73 -1.54 -10.85
CA LEU A 70 -10.64 -1.91 -9.78
C LEU A 70 -9.97 -2.92 -8.84
N LYS A 71 -9.30 -3.92 -9.43
CA LYS A 71 -8.59 -4.94 -8.67
C LYS A 71 -7.34 -4.40 -7.99
N GLN A 72 -6.59 -3.53 -8.66
CA GLN A 72 -5.46 -2.81 -8.07
C GLN A 72 -5.90 -1.98 -6.85
N LYS A 73 -7.04 -1.29 -6.94
CA LYS A 73 -7.62 -0.55 -5.82
C LYS A 73 -7.97 -1.48 -4.64
N GLU A 74 -8.62 -2.61 -4.89
CA GLU A 74 -8.98 -3.57 -3.84
C GLU A 74 -7.73 -4.08 -3.08
N ILE A 75 -6.66 -4.39 -3.81
CA ILE A 75 -5.39 -4.87 -3.24
C ILE A 75 -4.72 -3.77 -2.39
N ILE A 76 -4.78 -2.51 -2.84
CA ILE A 76 -4.29 -1.37 -2.07
C ILE A 76 -5.08 -1.23 -0.76
N GLU A 77 -6.41 -1.30 -0.81
CA GLU A 77 -7.25 -1.19 0.39
C GLU A 77 -6.96 -2.33 1.38
N ARG A 78 -6.78 -3.56 0.89
CA ARG A 78 -6.34 -4.71 1.71
C ARG A 78 -4.97 -4.49 2.34
N THR A 79 -4.02 -3.95 1.57
CA THR A 79 -2.66 -3.66 2.07
C THR A 79 -2.70 -2.61 3.18
N ILE A 80 -3.47 -1.54 3.01
CA ILE A 80 -3.63 -0.50 4.03
C ILE A 80 -4.26 -1.09 5.30
N ALA A 81 -5.32 -1.90 5.17
CA ALA A 81 -5.99 -2.53 6.30
C ALA A 81 -5.08 -3.51 7.07
N LEU A 82 -4.18 -4.21 6.35
CA LEU A 82 -3.21 -5.12 6.96
C LEU A 82 -2.15 -4.37 7.78
N LEU A 83 -1.63 -3.27 7.23
CA LEU A 83 -0.54 -2.50 7.85
C LEU A 83 -1.03 -1.52 8.93
N HIS A 84 -2.27 -1.07 8.79
CA HIS A 84 -2.92 -0.13 9.69
C HIS A 84 -4.35 -0.60 10.00
N PRO A 85 -4.50 -1.68 10.78
CA PRO A 85 -5.80 -2.09 11.27
C PRO A 85 -6.35 -1.01 12.22
N SER A 86 -7.53 -0.49 11.90
CA SER A 86 -8.32 0.42 12.74
C SER A 86 -8.67 -0.17 14.11
#